data_AF-A0A2D6LMZ9-F1
#
_entry.id   AF-A0A2D6LMZ9-F1
#
_cell.length_a   1.000
_cell.length_b   1.000
_cell.length_c   1.000
_cell.angle_alpha   90.00
_cell.angle_beta   90.00
_cell.angle_gamma   90.00
#
_symmetry.space_group_name_H-M   'P 1'
#
loop_
_entity.id
_entity.type
_entity.pdbx_description
1 polymer ?
#
loop_
_entity_poly.entity_id
_entity_poly.type
_entity_poly.pdbx_seq_one_letter_code
_entity_poly.pdbx_strand_id
1 'polypeptide(L)'
;MNVDIDLKAGEISPHSDMLLHGSEPNGSMGRRSGLTIHYVVTKVLATRDYVVASIPCHGIDPQGNWSNVPRPHDEDPARRALQTQAANA
;
A
#
# COMPACT_ATOMS: atom_id res chain seq x y z
N MET A 1 -15.72 -18.76 14.56
CA MET A 1 -16.11 -18.71 13.14
C MET A 1 -15.25 -17.64 12.52
N ASN A 2 -14.48 -17.98 11.49
CA ASN A 2 -13.60 -17.05 10.79
C ASN A 2 -14.23 -16.70 9.44
N VAL A 3 -13.78 -15.62 8.83
CA VAL A 3 -14.18 -15.21 7.48
C VAL A 3 -12.92 -15.10 6.64
N ASP A 4 -12.85 -15.90 5.58
CA ASP A 4 -11.72 -15.89 4.65
C ASP A 4 -11.87 -14.75 3.64
N ILE A 5 -10.74 -14.12 3.29
CA ILE A 5 -10.68 -13.02 2.33
C ILE A 5 -9.88 -13.49 1.12
N ASP A 6 -10.57 -14.16 0.20
CA ASP A 6 -10.02 -14.63 -1.06
C ASP A 6 -10.14 -13.54 -2.13
N LEU A 7 -8.99 -13.04 -2.61
CA LEU A 7 -8.91 -11.95 -3.58
C LEU A 7 -8.22 -12.41 -4.86
N LYS A 8 -8.73 -11.94 -6.00
CA LYS A 8 -8.03 -12.01 -7.28
C LYS A 8 -6.95 -10.92 -7.35
N ALA A 9 -6.00 -11.10 -8.26
CA ALA A 9 -4.98 -10.10 -8.52
C ALA A 9 -5.62 -8.74 -8.89
N GLY A 10 -5.25 -7.70 -8.15
CA GLY A 10 -5.77 -6.34 -8.31
C GLY A 10 -6.99 -6.01 -7.43
N GLU A 11 -7.59 -6.99 -6.76
CA GLU A 11 -8.64 -6.73 -5.77
C GLU A 11 -8.04 -6.30 -4.43
N ILE A 12 -8.85 -5.60 -3.63
CA ILE A 12 -8.44 -5.05 -2.34
C ILE A 12 -9.48 -5.36 -1.26
N SER A 13 -9.03 -5.40 0.00
CA SER A 13 -9.90 -5.49 1.17
C SER A 13 -9.56 -4.39 2.18
N PRO A 14 -10.38 -3.34 2.30
CA PRO A 14 -10.19 -2.32 3.32
C PRO A 14 -10.64 -2.83 4.69
N HIS A 15 -9.82 -2.60 5.71
CA HIS A 15 -10.16 -2.91 7.09
C HIS A 15 -9.56 -1.87 8.04
N SER A 16 -10.09 -1.81 9.26
CA SER A 16 -9.48 -1.04 10.34
C SER A 16 -8.21 -1.75 10.80
N ASP A 17 -7.15 -0.98 11.08
CA ASP A 17 -5.88 -1.50 11.62
C ASP A 17 -6.06 -2.32 12.92
N MET A 18 -7.14 -2.05 13.67
CA MET A 18 -7.49 -2.75 14.92
C MET A 18 -8.38 -3.99 14.72
N LEU A 19 -8.79 -4.31 13.49
CA LEU A 19 -9.57 -5.53 13.22
C LEU A 19 -8.71 -6.75 13.52
N LEU A 20 -9.18 -7.70 14.32
CA LEU A 20 -8.46 -8.95 14.52
C LEU A 20 -8.41 -9.73 13.20
N HIS A 21 -7.21 -9.99 12.70
CA HIS A 21 -6.97 -10.73 11.47
C HIS A 21 -5.69 -11.55 11.56
N GLY A 22 -5.54 -12.50 10.65
CA GLY A 22 -4.38 -13.36 10.53
C GLY A 22 -4.31 -14.00 9.15
N SER A 23 -3.24 -14.73 8.87
CA SER A 23 -3.15 -15.50 7.64
C SER A 23 -2.57 -16.87 7.87
N GLU A 24 -3.15 -17.86 7.20
CA GLU A 24 -2.67 -19.24 7.22
C GLU A 24 -1.32 -19.40 6.49
N PRO A 25 -0.57 -20.49 6.77
CA PRO A 25 0.64 -20.83 6.04
C PRO A 25 0.39 -20.97 4.54
N ASN A 26 1.31 -20.47 3.71
CA ASN A 26 1.25 -20.65 2.27
C ASN A 26 1.78 -22.05 1.89
N GLY A 27 0.88 -22.97 1.56
CA GLY A 27 1.21 -24.33 1.11
C GLY A 27 1.45 -24.48 -0.41
N SER A 28 1.38 -23.40 -1.18
CA SER A 28 1.55 -23.44 -2.64
C SER A 28 3.02 -23.33 -3.07
N MET A 29 3.30 -23.63 -4.35
CA MET A 29 4.63 -23.44 -4.95
C MET A 29 4.94 -21.96 -5.28
N GLY A 30 3.94 -21.07 -5.23
CA GLY A 30 4.06 -19.66 -5.60
C GLY A 30 4.09 -18.73 -4.39
N ARG A 31 4.55 -17.48 -4.60
CA ARG A 31 4.52 -16.44 -3.56
C ARG A 31 3.15 -15.76 -3.54
N ARG A 32 2.57 -15.60 -2.34
CA ARG A 32 1.50 -14.64 -2.09
C ARG A 32 2.12 -13.25 -1.87
N SER A 33 1.82 -12.30 -2.76
CA SER A 33 2.34 -10.93 -2.69
C SER A 33 1.19 -9.96 -2.41
N GLY A 34 1.18 -9.35 -1.24
CA GLY A 34 0.23 -8.31 -0.85
C GLY A 34 0.93 -6.96 -0.69
N LEU A 35 0.21 -5.88 -0.95
CA LEU A 35 0.63 -4.50 -0.67
C LEU A 35 -0.37 -3.89 0.31
N THR A 36 0.14 -3.37 1.42
CA THR A 36 -0.68 -2.68 2.43
C THR A 36 -0.46 -1.18 2.32
N ILE A 37 -1.56 -0.41 2.33
CA ILE A 37 -1.54 1.06 2.33
C ILE A 37 -2.38 1.52 3.51
N HIS A 38 -1.82 2.35 4.38
CA HIS A 38 -2.53 2.90 5.54
C HIS A 38 -3.04 4.30 5.20
N TYR A 39 -4.35 4.50 5.34
CA TYR A 39 -4.99 5.81 5.19
C TYR A 39 -5.31 6.40 6.54
N VAL A 40 -5.03 7.69 6.69
CA VAL A 40 -5.25 8.43 7.92
C VAL A 40 -5.61 9.88 7.60
N VAL A 41 -6.43 10.49 8.46
CA VAL A 41 -6.74 11.92 8.33
C VAL A 41 -5.60 12.77 8.88
N THR A 42 -5.37 13.94 8.27
CA THR A 42 -4.22 14.81 8.57
C THR A 42 -4.16 15.32 10.01
N LYS A 43 -5.28 15.32 10.73
CA LYS A 43 -5.36 15.68 12.16
C LYS A 43 -4.81 14.61 13.13
N VAL A 44 -4.52 13.39 12.66
CA VAL A 44 -3.92 12.36 13.50
C VAL A 44 -2.44 12.64 13.66
N LEU A 45 -1.95 12.49 14.89
CA LEU A 45 -0.53 12.56 15.22
C LEU A 45 0.05 11.15 15.32
N ALA A 46 1.11 10.89 14.55
CA ALA A 46 1.81 9.62 14.62
C ALA A 46 2.56 9.48 15.95
N THR A 47 2.47 8.32 16.59
CA THR A 47 3.22 7.98 17.81
C THR A 47 4.55 7.28 17.53
N ARG A 48 4.84 6.99 16.25
CA ARG A 48 6.03 6.30 15.74
C ARG A 48 6.49 6.92 14.41
N ASP A 49 7.41 6.25 13.73
CA ASP A 49 7.98 6.59 12.43
C ASP A 49 7.02 6.50 11.23
N TYR A 50 5.73 6.21 11.45
CA TYR A 50 4.71 6.24 10.39
C TYR A 50 4.65 7.57 9.62
N VAL A 51 5.11 8.66 10.24
CA VAL A 51 5.18 9.97 9.59
C VAL A 51 6.16 10.00 8.42
N VAL A 52 7.26 9.25 8.50
CA VAL A 52 8.46 9.42 7.67
C VAL A 52 8.20 9.12 6.20
N ALA A 53 7.35 8.13 5.90
CA ALA A 53 7.04 7.68 4.55
C ALA A 53 5.59 7.98 4.15
N SER A 54 5.12 9.20 4.45
CA SER A 54 3.75 9.62 4.18
C SER A 54 3.64 10.58 3.01
N ILE A 55 2.55 10.45 2.25
CA ILE A 55 2.18 11.34 1.16
C ILE A 55 0.71 11.77 1.30
N PRO A 56 0.35 13.03 1.01
CA PRO A 56 -1.02 13.44 0.84
C PRO A 56 -1.65 12.70 -0.34
N CYS A 57 -2.72 11.94 -0.08
CA CYS A 57 -3.51 11.30 -1.14
C CYS A 57 -4.74 12.14 -1.55
N HIS A 58 -5.20 13.04 -0.69
CA HIS A 58 -6.33 13.93 -0.95
C HIS A 58 -6.26 15.17 -0.04
N GLY A 59 -6.60 16.35 -0.58
CA GLY A 59 -6.62 17.60 0.18
C GLY A 59 -5.24 18.11 0.59
N ILE A 60 -5.17 18.82 1.72
CA ILE A 60 -3.95 19.41 2.28
C ILE A 60 -3.77 19.04 3.75
N ASP A 61 -2.52 19.02 4.22
CA ASP A 61 -2.17 18.95 5.64
C ASP A 61 -1.76 20.34 6.14
N PRO A 62 -2.71 21.14 6.70
CA PRO A 62 -2.42 22.50 7.13
C PRO A 62 -1.54 22.55 8.38
N GLN A 63 -1.43 21.45 9.14
CA GLN A 63 -0.64 21.38 10.37
C GLN A 63 0.77 20.85 10.12
N GLY A 64 1.04 20.28 8.95
CA GLY A 64 2.34 19.70 8.64
C GLY A 64 2.69 18.50 9.53
N ASN A 65 1.67 17.76 9.96
CA ASN A 65 1.84 16.57 10.78
C ASN A 65 2.48 15.40 10.01
N TRP A 66 2.42 15.42 8.67
CA TRP A 66 2.89 14.36 7.77
C TRP A 66 4.01 14.85 6.84
N SER A 67 5.01 14.01 6.60
CA SER A 67 6.26 14.39 5.93
C SER A 67 6.11 14.82 4.47
N ASN A 68 5.05 14.39 3.77
CA ASN A 68 4.84 14.69 2.35
C ASN A 68 6.08 14.39 1.51
N VAL A 69 6.52 13.13 1.52
CA VAL A 69 7.73 12.74 0.80
C VAL A 69 7.59 13.03 -0.69
N PRO A 70 8.64 13.58 -1.34
CA PRO A 70 8.58 13.90 -2.75
C PRO A 70 8.37 12.62 -3.57
N ARG A 71 7.66 12.76 -4.69
CA ARG A 71 7.49 11.64 -5.63
C ARG A 71 8.89 11.18 -6.09
N PRO A 72 9.17 9.86 -6.09
CA PRO A 72 10.42 9.33 -6.63
C PRO A 72 10.66 9.78 -8.07
N HIS A 73 11.91 10.06 -8.42
CA HIS A 73 12.27 10.63 -9.73
C HIS A 73 12.27 9.58 -10.86
N ASP A 74 12.58 8.31 -10.54
CA ASP A 74 12.92 7.28 -11.55
C ASP A 74 12.04 6.02 -11.54
N GLU A 75 10.79 6.12 -11.10
CA GLU A 75 9.80 5.06 -11.32
C GLU A 75 8.58 5.59 -12.07
N ASP A 76 8.62 5.47 -13.40
CA ASP A 76 7.47 5.60 -14.28
C ASP A 76 6.91 4.19 -14.60
N PRO A 77 5.75 3.80 -14.03
CA PRO A 77 5.12 2.52 -14.31
C PRO A 77 4.84 2.31 -15.80
N ALA A 78 4.54 3.37 -16.55
CA ALA A 78 4.28 3.29 -17.99
C ALA A 78 5.56 2.95 -18.77
N ARG A 79 6.70 3.53 -18.38
CA ARG A 79 8.00 3.25 -18.99
C ARG A 79 8.47 1.81 -18.75
N ARG A 80 8.24 1.26 -17.55
CA ARG A 80 8.57 -0.16 -17.25
C ARG A 80 7.67 -1.15 -17.99
N ALA A 81 6.38 -0.86 -18.15
CA ALA A 81 5.46 -1.71 -18.90
C ALA A 81 5.87 -1.82 -20.39
N LEU A 82 6.26 -0.69 -21.01
CA LEU A 82 6.76 -0.65 -22.39
C LEU A 82 8.09 -1.42 -22.57
N GLN A 83 9.01 -1.31 -21.61
CA GLN A 83 10.28 -2.04 -21.63
C GLN A 83 10.10 -3.56 -21.48
N THR A 84 9.13 -3.97 -20.66
CA THR A 84 8.83 -5.40 -20.44
C THR A 84 8.12 -6.01 -21.66
N GLN A 85 7.32 -5.26 -22.39
CA GLN A 85 6.72 -5.70 -23.66
C GLN A 85 7.76 -5.80 -24.79
N ALA A 86 8.68 -4.84 -24.89
CA ALA A 86 9.74 -4.86 -25.91
C ALA A 86 10.78 -5.97 -25.68
N ALA A 87 10.99 -6.41 -24.43
CA ALA A 87 11.92 -7.50 -24.10
C ALA A 87 11.34 -8.91 -24.32
N ASN A 88 10.03 -9.03 -24.59
CA ASN A 88 9.33 -10.29 -24.84
C ASN A 88 8.80 -10.42 -26.29
N ALA A 89 9.25 -9.53 -27.19
CA ALA A 89 9.02 -9.57 -28.63
C ALA A 89 10.31 -10.00 -29.35
#